data_AF-A0A7W1UD51-F1
#
_entry.id   AF-A0A7W1UD51-F1
#
_cell.length_a   1.000
_cell.length_b   1.000
_cell.length_c   1.000
_cell.angle_alpha   90.00
_cell.angle_beta   90.00
_cell.angle_gamma   90.00
#
_symmetry.space_group_name_H-M   'P 1'
#
loop_
_entity.id
_entity.type
_entity.pdbx_description
1 polymer ?
#
loop_
_entity_poly.entity_id
_entity_poly.type
_entity_poly.pdbx_seq_one_letter_code
_entity_poly.pdbx_strand_id
1 'polypeptide(L)'
;SYIAPSTIVSQEEEQQILASLLETVYLEWAETPSPLLKGQSPRHFCSAQRDTKEVAAIIDQMEQHDLGRRRTGQSAYDYNILLGHIGL
;
A
#
# COMPACT_ATOMS: atom_id res chain seq x y z
N SER A 1 24.56 -29.26 7.72
CA SER A 1 23.61 -28.14 7.53
C SER A 1 22.52 -28.58 6.57
N TYR A 2 21.25 -28.43 6.96
CA TYR A 2 20.14 -28.67 6.04
C TYR A 2 20.03 -27.47 5.09
N ILE A 3 20.02 -27.72 3.78
CA ILE A 3 19.74 -26.70 2.76
C ILE A 3 18.34 -27.02 2.26
N ALA A 4 17.40 -26.10 2.48
CA ALA A 4 16.06 -26.25 1.95
C ALA A 4 16.12 -26.26 0.40
N PRO A 5 15.34 -27.12 -0.27
CA PRO A 5 15.26 -27.13 -1.72
C PRO A 5 14.70 -25.79 -2.23
N SER A 6 15.15 -25.37 -3.42
CA SER A 6 14.64 -24.15 -4.07
C SER A 6 13.17 -24.32 -4.44
N THR A 7 12.31 -23.42 -3.96
CA THR A 7 10.90 -23.34 -4.38
C THR A 7 10.77 -22.34 -5.53
N ILE A 8 10.10 -22.75 -6.60
CA ILE A 8 9.71 -21.86 -7.69
C ILE A 8 8.33 -21.30 -7.32
N VAL A 9 8.22 -19.97 -7.27
CA VAL A 9 6.95 -19.27 -7.10
C VAL A 9 6.53 -18.79 -8.48
N SER A 10 5.31 -19.12 -8.90
CA SER A 10 4.77 -18.62 -10.16
C SER A 10 4.52 -17.11 -10.07
N GLN A 11 4.50 -16.43 -11.23
CA GLN A 11 4.19 -15.00 -11.27
C GLN A 11 2.78 -14.69 -10.71
N GLU A 12 1.83 -15.62 -10.87
CA GLU A 12 0.48 -15.52 -10.32
C GLU A 12 0.47 -15.62 -8.78
N GLU A 13 1.15 -16.62 -8.21
CA GLU A 13 1.28 -16.75 -6.76
C GLU A 13 2.02 -15.56 -6.15
N GLU A 14 3.07 -15.09 -6.82
CA GLU A 14 3.79 -13.89 -6.42
C GLU A 14 2.88 -12.65 -6.40
N GLN A 15 2.06 -12.48 -7.44
CA GLN A 15 1.09 -11.39 -7.52
C GLN A 15 0.08 -11.45 -6.34
N GLN A 16 -0.44 -12.64 -6.02
CA GLN A 16 -1.40 -12.84 -4.93
C GLN A 16 -0.79 -12.56 -3.55
N ILE A 17 0.47 -12.99 -3.34
CA ILE A 17 1.21 -12.72 -2.10
C ILE A 17 1.44 -11.22 -1.95
N LEU A 18 1.89 -10.55 -3.00
CA LEU A 18 2.13 -9.10 -2.97
C LEU A 18 0.83 -8.33 -2.76
N ALA A 19 -0.26 -8.71 -3.42
CA ALA A 19 -1.56 -8.07 -3.25
C ALA A 19 -2.03 -8.12 -1.80
N SER A 20 -2.05 -9.31 -1.20
CA SER A 20 -2.46 -9.51 0.19
C SER A 20 -1.58 -8.76 1.19
N LEU A 21 -0.26 -8.74 0.95
CA LEU A 21 0.70 -8.04 1.79
C LEU A 21 0.47 -6.52 1.73
N LEU A 22 0.39 -5.95 0.51
CA LEU A 22 0.22 -4.52 0.32
C LEU A 22 -1.13 -4.03 0.85
N GLU A 23 -2.20 -4.79 0.65
CA GLU A 23 -3.50 -4.46 1.22
C GLU A 23 -3.44 -4.35 2.75
N THR A 24 -2.86 -5.35 3.41
CA THR A 24 -2.71 -5.34 4.87
C THR A 24 -1.91 -4.12 5.34
N VAL A 25 -0.73 -3.91 4.74
CA VAL A 25 0.18 -2.83 5.14
C VAL A 25 -0.43 -1.44 4.89
N TYR A 26 -1.12 -1.25 3.77
CA TYR A 26 -1.67 0.06 3.40
C TYR A 26 -2.95 0.40 4.18
N LEU A 27 -3.79 -0.58 4.48
CA LEU A 27 -4.94 -0.35 5.36
C LEU A 27 -4.49 -0.09 6.80
N GLU A 28 -3.44 -0.76 7.29
CA GLU A 28 -2.83 -0.44 8.58
C GLU A 28 -2.22 0.97 8.58
N TRP A 29 -1.50 1.34 7.53
CA TRP A 29 -0.95 2.69 7.38
C TRP A 29 -2.04 3.76 7.41
N ALA A 30 -3.20 3.53 6.78
CA ALA A 30 -4.31 4.48 6.76
C ALA A 30 -4.84 4.84 8.16
N GLU A 31 -4.69 3.91 9.12
CA GLU A 31 -5.14 4.06 10.51
C GLU A 31 -3.99 4.42 11.48
N THR A 32 -2.75 4.35 11.05
CA THR A 32 -1.58 4.59 11.91
C THR A 32 -1.15 6.06 11.94
N PRO A 33 -0.97 6.67 13.12
CA PRO A 33 -0.40 8.02 13.25
C PRO A 33 0.92 8.20 12.53
N SER A 34 1.03 9.27 11.73
CA SER A 34 2.22 9.57 10.95
C SER A 34 2.85 10.91 11.36
N PRO A 35 4.18 10.98 11.60
CA PRO A 35 4.87 12.25 11.79
C PRO A 35 4.72 13.20 10.60
N LEU A 36 4.58 12.65 9.38
CA LEU A 36 4.34 13.45 8.17
C LEU A 36 3.00 14.18 8.23
N LEU A 37 2.03 13.60 8.93
CA LEU A 37 0.67 14.13 9.07
C LEU A 37 0.43 14.72 10.46
N LYS A 38 1.47 15.31 11.06
CA LYS A 38 1.43 15.98 12.38
C LYS A 38 0.91 15.06 13.50
N GLY A 39 1.21 13.75 13.41
CA GLY A 39 0.77 12.75 14.37
C GLY A 39 -0.67 12.25 14.18
N GLN A 40 -1.34 12.65 13.08
CA GLN A 40 -2.64 12.08 12.69
C GLN A 40 -2.43 10.87 11.77
N SER A 41 -3.40 9.94 11.76
CA SER A 41 -3.46 8.93 10.70
C SER A 41 -3.94 9.55 9.38
N PRO A 42 -3.62 8.96 8.22
CA PRO A 42 -4.13 9.42 6.93
C PRO A 42 -5.64 9.60 6.88
N ARG A 43 -6.39 8.63 7.41
CA ARG A 43 -7.86 8.70 7.48
C ARG A 43 -8.35 9.81 8.41
N HIS A 44 -7.73 9.96 9.58
CA HIS A 44 -8.10 11.03 10.50
C HIS A 44 -7.74 12.42 9.94
N PHE A 45 -6.57 12.55 9.32
CA PHE A 45 -6.13 13.77 8.66
C PHE A 45 -7.11 14.20 7.56
N CYS A 46 -7.51 13.27 6.68
CA CYS A 46 -8.44 13.57 5.58
C CYS A 46 -9.87 13.87 6.07
N SER A 47 -10.33 13.20 7.13
CA SER A 47 -11.65 13.49 7.71
C SER A 47 -11.69 14.83 8.48
N ALA A 48 -10.57 15.25 9.08
CA ALA A 48 -10.49 16.47 9.88
C ALA A 48 -10.14 17.73 9.05
N GLN A 49 -9.36 17.58 7.97
CA GLN A 49 -8.89 18.70 7.16
C GLN A 49 -9.59 18.73 5.80
N ARG A 50 -9.83 19.94 5.27
CA ARG A 50 -10.39 20.11 3.91
C ARG A 50 -9.36 19.93 2.80
N ASP A 51 -8.07 19.96 3.13
CA ASP A 51 -7.00 19.77 2.15
C ASP A 51 -6.39 18.38 2.30
N THR A 52 -6.67 17.52 1.32
CA THR A 52 -6.25 16.12 1.27
C THR A 52 -5.09 15.89 0.30
N LYS A 53 -4.55 16.96 -0.31
CA LYS A 53 -3.50 16.86 -1.33
C LYS A 53 -2.24 16.18 -0.85
N GLU A 54 -1.87 16.38 0.42
CA GLU A 54 -0.68 15.76 1.00
C GLU A 54 -0.83 14.23 1.07
N VAL A 55 -2.00 13.73 1.50
CA VAL A 55 -2.28 12.30 1.56
C VAL A 55 -2.40 11.70 0.16
N ALA A 56 -3.08 12.39 -0.77
CA ALA A 56 -3.16 11.96 -2.16
C ALA A 56 -1.76 11.86 -2.81
N ALA A 57 -0.87 12.83 -2.58
CA ALA A 57 0.50 12.79 -3.09
C ALA A 57 1.31 11.63 -2.52
N ILE A 58 1.08 11.25 -1.24
CA ILE A 58 1.72 10.07 -0.66
C ILE A 58 1.22 8.79 -1.36
N ILE A 59 -0.08 8.67 -1.63
CA ILE A 59 -0.67 7.52 -2.32
C ILE A 59 -0.14 7.43 -3.76
N ASP A 60 -0.05 8.55 -4.48
CA ASP A 60 0.56 8.60 -5.82
C ASP A 60 2.01 8.09 -5.79
N GLN A 61 2.78 8.46 -4.77
CA GLN A 61 4.14 7.95 -4.58
C GLN A 61 4.17 6.46 -4.26
N MET A 62 3.19 5.92 -3.51
CA MET A 62 3.08 4.49 -3.28
C MET A 62 2.80 3.74 -4.59
N GLU A 63 1.86 4.21 -5.40
CA GLU A 63 1.50 3.58 -6.68
C GLU A 63 2.64 3.60 -7.70
N GLN A 64 3.35 4.72 -7.81
CA GLN A 64 4.53 4.85 -8.68
C GLN A 64 5.63 3.83 -8.32
N HIS A 65 5.68 3.43 -7.06
CA HIS A 65 6.70 2.52 -6.53
C HIS A 65 6.13 1.15 -6.14
N ASP A 66 4.95 0.78 -6.64
CA ASP A 66 4.29 -0.50 -6.38
C ASP A 66 5.23 -1.69 -6.63
N LEU A 67 5.32 -2.58 -5.64
CA LEU A 67 6.24 -3.73 -5.68
C LEU A 67 5.84 -4.76 -6.73
N GLY A 68 4.53 -4.97 -6.94
CA GLY A 68 4.02 -5.80 -8.03
C GLY A 68 4.46 -5.27 -9.37
N ARG A 69 4.25 -3.97 -9.63
CA ARG A 69 4.59 -3.34 -10.91
C ARG A 69 6.06 -3.54 -11.25
N ARG A 70 6.95 -3.42 -10.25
CA ARG A 70 8.40 -3.64 -10.43
C ARG A 70 8.78 -5.10 -10.69
N ARG A 71 8.04 -6.06 -10.14
CA ARG A 71 8.39 -7.50 -10.20
C ARG A 71 7.67 -8.25 -11.32
N THR A 72 6.40 -7.92 -11.55
CA THR A 72 5.48 -8.63 -12.44
C THR A 72 4.98 -7.75 -13.60
N GLY A 73 5.25 -6.44 -13.59
CA GLY A 73 4.77 -5.48 -14.59
C GLY A 73 3.34 -4.99 -14.36
N GLN A 74 2.64 -5.50 -13.35
CA GLN A 74 1.26 -5.13 -12.99
C GLN A 74 1.21 -4.66 -11.55
N SER A 75 0.40 -3.64 -11.24
CA SER A 75 0.21 -3.23 -9.84
C SER A 75 -0.24 -4.42 -8.99
N ALA A 76 0.40 -4.64 -7.85
CA ALA A 76 -0.03 -5.66 -6.90
C ALA A 76 -1.25 -5.21 -6.08
N TYR A 77 -1.43 -3.89 -5.92
CA TYR A 77 -2.53 -3.34 -5.14
C TYR A 77 -3.45 -2.45 -5.98
N ASP A 78 -4.76 -2.51 -5.70
CA ASP A 78 -5.74 -1.56 -6.25
C ASP A 78 -5.84 -0.35 -5.31
N TYR A 79 -5.17 0.74 -5.70
CA TYR A 79 -5.11 1.97 -4.90
C TYR A 79 -6.47 2.66 -4.73
N ASN A 80 -7.48 2.32 -5.53
CA ASN A 80 -8.85 2.81 -5.31
C ASN A 80 -9.44 2.31 -3.99
N ILE A 81 -9.03 1.11 -3.53
CA ILE A 81 -9.44 0.57 -2.23
C ILE A 81 -8.93 1.46 -1.10
N LEU A 82 -7.66 1.87 -1.16
CA LEU A 82 -7.05 2.74 -0.16
C LEU A 82 -7.65 4.14 -0.17
N LEU A 83 -7.84 4.72 -1.37
CA LEU A 83 -8.51 6.02 -1.52
C LEU A 83 -9.90 6.01 -0.88
N GLY A 84 -10.72 5.00 -1.22
CA GLY A 84 -12.05 4.84 -0.64
C GLY A 84 -12.02 4.62 0.88
N HIS A 85 -11.04 3.87 1.40
CA HIS A 85 -10.88 3.64 2.83
C HIS A 85 -10.52 4.91 3.61
N ILE A 86 -9.71 5.80 3.01
CA ILE A 86 -9.31 7.09 3.58
C ILE A 86 -10.42 8.14 3.43
N GLY A 87 -11.29 7.99 2.42
CA GLY A 87 -12.37 8.93 2.10
C GLY A 87 -11.97 9.97 1.05
N LEU A 88 -11.12 9.59 0.10
CA LEU A 88 -10.69 10.40 -1.05
C LEU A 88 -11.40 9.99 -2.34
#